data_AF-A0A2K8MDM4-F1
#
_entry.id   AF-A0A2K8MDM4-F1
#
_cell.length_a   1.000
_cell.length_b   1.000
_cell.length_c   1.000
_cell.angle_alpha   90.00
_cell.angle_beta   90.00
_cell.angle_gamma   90.00
#
_symmetry.space_group_name_H-M   'P 1'
#
loop_
_entity.id
_entity.type
_entity.pdbx_description
1 polymer ?
#
loop_
_entity_poly.entity_id
_entity_poly.type
_entity_poly.pdbx_seq_one_letter_code
_entity_poly.pdbx_strand_id
1 'polypeptide(L)'
;MAPLRGERLDGSAQEAAAARGEVFDLEWPESHRKWIATVDDTPTGGVYWLGHRTDRGDRGALVATTTQLDDLRGPLGKLMNLVEPVGTMPDRSRVGAAVWQHLTEQAERRAEWPRARWTVRDTTVEAMVLHFAGAWLAVSEQANLVVVGTGFSPEGLRFHAISGEEYGADFAAPLTVAQLHRLPVWQLPQPERVHEELRKF
;
A
#
# COMPACT_ATOMS: atom_id res chain seq x y z
N MET A 1 -1.59 17.81 -5.36
CA MET A 1 -1.71 17.03 -6.61
C MET A 1 -2.20 15.65 -6.20
N ALA A 2 -3.38 15.24 -6.66
CA ALA A 2 -3.81 13.86 -6.52
C ALA A 2 -2.91 12.99 -7.41
N PRO A 3 -2.40 11.83 -6.97
CA PRO A 3 -1.77 10.94 -7.91
C PRO A 3 -2.82 10.47 -8.91
N LEU A 4 -2.41 10.55 -10.17
CA LEU A 4 -3.22 10.22 -11.31
C LEU A 4 -3.47 8.71 -11.34
N ARG A 5 -4.62 8.36 -11.93
CA ARG A 5 -4.93 7.01 -12.40
C ARG A 5 -3.72 6.39 -13.10
N GLY A 6 -3.24 5.25 -12.60
CA GLY A 6 -2.42 4.33 -13.37
C GLY A 6 -0.92 4.64 -13.51
N GLU A 7 -0.31 5.43 -12.64
CA GLU A 7 1.15 5.45 -12.53
C GLU A 7 1.60 4.14 -11.87
N ARG A 8 2.01 3.15 -12.69
CA ARG A 8 2.58 1.87 -12.24
C ARG A 8 4.09 1.97 -11.95
N LEU A 9 4.68 3.12 -12.26
CA LEU A 9 6.06 3.49 -12.00
C LEU A 9 6.10 4.93 -11.48
N ASP A 10 6.85 5.15 -10.41
CA ASP A 10 7.11 6.49 -9.91
C ASP A 10 8.10 7.21 -10.87
N GLY A 11 7.62 8.17 -11.66
CA GLY A 11 8.48 9.08 -12.44
C GLY A 11 8.70 8.74 -13.92
N SER A 12 9.89 9.06 -14.46
CA SER A 12 10.23 8.95 -15.89
C SER A 12 11.01 7.68 -16.26
N ALA A 13 11.06 6.69 -15.38
CA ALA A 13 11.80 5.45 -15.59
C ALA A 13 11.17 4.63 -16.73
N GLN A 14 12.02 4.05 -17.60
CA GLN A 14 11.58 3.16 -18.68
C GLN A 14 11.41 1.72 -18.21
N GLU A 15 12.01 1.37 -17.07
CA GLU A 15 12.00 0.05 -16.45
C GLU A 15 12.04 0.20 -14.92
N ALA A 16 11.33 -0.67 -14.21
CA ALA A 16 11.39 -0.85 -12.78
C ALA A 16 12.52 -1.81 -12.42
N ALA A 17 13.27 -1.53 -11.37
CA ALA A 17 14.31 -2.42 -10.88
C ALA A 17 13.72 -3.78 -10.40
N ALA A 18 14.55 -4.82 -10.47
CA ALA A 18 14.24 -6.09 -9.83
C ALA A 18 14.07 -5.91 -8.31
N ALA A 19 13.21 -6.72 -7.71
CA ALA A 19 13.11 -6.83 -6.26
C ALA A 19 14.45 -7.33 -5.70
N ARG A 20 14.84 -6.84 -4.53
CA ARG A 20 15.97 -7.39 -3.78
C ARG A 20 15.47 -8.23 -2.62
N GLY A 21 15.77 -9.52 -2.68
CA GLY A 21 15.37 -10.48 -1.68
C GLY A 21 13.96 -10.98 -1.93
N GLU A 22 13.30 -11.39 -0.85
CA GLU A 22 12.03 -12.08 -0.92
C GLU A 22 10.88 -11.07 -0.96
N VAL A 23 9.87 -11.37 -1.77
CA VAL A 23 8.63 -10.59 -1.82
C VAL A 23 7.57 -11.40 -1.10
N PHE A 24 6.88 -10.74 -0.18
CA PHE A 24 5.76 -11.34 0.54
C PHE A 24 4.43 -10.91 -0.04
N ASP A 25 3.51 -11.86 -0.08
CA ASP A 25 2.12 -11.68 -0.44
C ASP A 25 1.20 -11.92 0.75
N LEU A 26 0.03 -11.30 0.74
CA LEU A 26 -1.00 -11.46 1.75
C LEU A 26 -1.86 -12.69 1.44
N GLU A 27 -1.95 -13.60 2.40
CA GLU A 27 -2.88 -14.73 2.36
C GLU A 27 -4.31 -14.21 2.58
N TRP A 28 -5.07 -14.13 1.50
CA TRP A 28 -6.46 -13.69 1.54
C TRP A 28 -7.40 -14.91 1.51
N PRO A 29 -8.29 -15.09 2.51
CA PRO A 29 -9.11 -16.30 2.62
C PRO A 29 -10.28 -16.36 1.63
N GLU A 30 -10.66 -15.22 1.05
CA GLU A 30 -11.78 -15.09 0.12
C GLU A 30 -11.28 -14.93 -1.33
N SER A 31 -12.14 -15.25 -2.31
CA SER A 31 -11.87 -14.94 -3.72
C SER A 31 -11.66 -13.43 -3.92
N HIS A 32 -10.58 -13.08 -4.61
CA HIS A 32 -10.15 -11.70 -4.77
C HIS A 32 -9.32 -11.52 -6.05
N ARG A 33 -9.14 -10.26 -6.44
CA ARG A 33 -8.23 -9.83 -7.51
C ARG A 33 -6.87 -9.48 -6.92
N LYS A 34 -5.80 -9.89 -7.61
CA LYS A 34 -4.40 -9.58 -7.29
C LYS A 34 -3.74 -8.81 -8.43
N TRP A 35 -2.99 -7.75 -8.18
CA TRP A 35 -2.19 -7.04 -9.20
C TRP A 35 -0.96 -6.34 -8.67
N ILE A 36 -0.03 -5.98 -9.55
CA ILE A 36 1.04 -5.03 -9.23
C ILE A 36 0.48 -3.61 -9.35
N ALA A 37 0.29 -2.93 -8.23
CA ALA A 37 -0.29 -1.59 -8.18
C ALA A 37 0.70 -0.54 -8.67
N THR A 38 1.91 -0.57 -8.13
CA THR A 38 3.05 0.25 -8.58
C THR A 38 4.34 -0.46 -8.21
N VAL A 39 5.44 -0.02 -8.82
CA VAL A 39 6.80 -0.35 -8.40
C VAL A 39 7.51 0.96 -8.08
N ASP A 40 7.91 1.11 -6.82
CA ASP A 40 8.69 2.25 -6.37
C ASP A 40 10.18 1.90 -6.55
N ASP A 41 10.91 2.64 -7.39
CA ASP A 41 12.35 2.43 -7.56
C ASP A 41 13.13 3.05 -6.41
N THR A 42 13.89 2.21 -5.70
CA THR A 42 14.69 2.65 -4.57
C THR A 42 16.18 2.38 -4.81
N PRO A 43 17.10 3.07 -4.11
CA PRO A 43 18.53 2.73 -4.14
C PRO A 43 18.84 1.26 -3.83
N THR A 44 17.92 0.59 -3.13
CA THR A 44 18.02 -0.82 -2.72
C THR A 44 17.33 -1.80 -3.66
N GLY A 45 16.73 -1.36 -4.77
CA GLY A 45 15.98 -2.22 -5.71
C GLY A 45 14.52 -1.78 -5.86
N GLY A 46 13.76 -2.53 -6.65
CA GLY A 46 12.34 -2.25 -6.86
C GLY A 46 11.50 -2.70 -5.65
N VAL A 47 10.64 -1.81 -5.17
CA VAL A 47 9.64 -2.12 -4.14
C VAL A 47 8.30 -2.32 -4.81
N TYR A 48 7.85 -3.57 -4.84
CA TYR A 48 6.62 -3.98 -5.51
C TYR A 48 5.45 -3.83 -4.56
N TRP A 49 4.49 -2.98 -4.91
CA TRP A 49 3.22 -2.87 -4.19
C TRP A 49 2.20 -3.83 -4.80
N LEU A 50 1.92 -4.92 -4.09
CA LEU A 50 0.97 -5.95 -4.47
C LEU A 50 -0.42 -5.59 -3.95
N GLY A 51 -1.39 -5.43 -4.85
CA GLY A 51 -2.76 -5.08 -4.55
C GLY A 51 -3.67 -6.30 -4.46
N HIS A 52 -4.57 -6.28 -3.47
CA HIS A 52 -5.61 -7.25 -3.22
C HIS A 52 -6.94 -6.53 -3.11
N ARG A 53 -7.97 -7.07 -3.77
CA ARG A 53 -9.33 -6.56 -3.63
C ARG A 53 -10.33 -7.68 -3.77
N THR A 54 -11.20 -7.82 -2.78
CA THR A 54 -12.35 -8.75 -2.82
C THR A 54 -13.19 -8.51 -4.08
N ASP A 55 -13.81 -9.56 -4.62
CA ASP A 55 -14.66 -9.42 -5.83
C ASP A 55 -15.88 -8.51 -5.60
N ARG A 56 -16.36 -8.40 -4.35
CA ARG A 56 -17.40 -7.44 -3.94
C ARG A 56 -16.91 -5.99 -3.97
N GLY A 57 -15.60 -5.81 -3.89
CA GLY A 57 -14.95 -4.53 -3.99
C GLY A 57 -15.13 -3.62 -2.78
N ASP A 58 -15.46 -4.19 -1.61
CA ASP A 58 -15.67 -3.53 -0.31
C ASP A 58 -14.43 -3.60 0.60
N ARG A 59 -13.51 -4.54 0.33
CA ARG A 59 -12.25 -4.71 1.07
C ARG A 59 -11.06 -4.81 0.13
N GLY A 60 -9.92 -4.30 0.57
CA GLY A 60 -8.66 -4.48 -0.15
C GLY A 60 -7.44 -3.97 0.60
N ALA A 61 -6.26 -4.40 0.15
CA ALA A 61 -4.98 -3.98 0.70
C ALA A 61 -3.90 -3.83 -0.38
N LEU A 62 -2.91 -3.02 -0.09
CA LEU A 62 -1.64 -2.93 -0.80
C LEU A 62 -0.54 -3.40 0.14
N VAL A 63 0.31 -4.31 -0.33
CA VAL A 63 1.39 -4.94 0.44
C VAL A 63 2.71 -4.64 -0.26
N ALA A 64 3.72 -4.21 0.49
CA ALA A 64 5.07 -4.06 -0.01
C ALA A 64 6.07 -4.69 0.96
N THR A 65 7.09 -5.35 0.40
CA THR A 65 8.28 -5.76 1.15
C THR A 65 9.40 -4.76 0.89
N THR A 66 9.91 -4.11 1.93
CA THR A 66 10.95 -3.08 1.81
C THR A 66 11.76 -2.96 3.09
N THR A 67 13.07 -2.72 2.94
CA THR A 67 13.98 -2.41 4.05
C THR A 67 13.99 -0.91 4.38
N GLN A 68 13.34 -0.07 3.58
CA GLN A 68 13.30 1.39 3.76
C GLN A 68 12.11 1.83 4.60
N LEU A 69 12.00 1.29 5.82
CA LEU A 69 10.87 1.57 6.72
C LEU A 69 10.98 2.89 7.50
N ASP A 70 12.13 3.55 7.40
CA ASP A 70 12.34 4.87 8.00
C ASP A 70 11.69 6.00 7.21
N ASP A 71 11.43 5.81 5.90
CA ASP A 71 10.73 6.78 5.05
C ASP A 71 9.30 6.32 4.75
N LEU A 72 8.35 6.87 5.49
CA LEU A 72 6.93 6.56 5.32
C LEU A 72 6.23 7.44 4.28
N ARG A 73 6.91 8.33 3.55
CA ARG A 73 6.25 9.20 2.55
C ARG A 73 5.53 8.40 1.46
N GLY A 74 6.18 7.38 0.88
CA GLY A 74 5.55 6.50 -0.11
C GLY A 74 4.28 5.82 0.45
N PRO A 75 4.38 5.07 1.56
CA PRO A 75 3.25 4.46 2.24
C PRO A 75 2.11 5.43 2.62
N LEU A 76 2.43 6.61 3.16
CA LEU A 76 1.44 7.63 3.49
C LEU A 76 0.73 8.15 2.24
N GLY A 77 1.44 8.28 1.11
CA GLY A 77 0.84 8.61 -0.18
C GLY A 77 -0.18 7.58 -0.62
N LYS A 78 0.12 6.29 -0.45
CA LYS A 78 -0.83 5.20 -0.75
C LYS A 78 -2.06 5.24 0.18
N LEU A 79 -1.88 5.54 1.46
CA LEU A 79 -2.99 5.74 2.41
C LEU A 79 -3.86 6.95 2.02
N MET A 80 -3.25 8.07 1.66
CA MET A 80 -3.95 9.27 1.17
C MET A 80 -4.88 8.97 -0.01
N ASN A 81 -4.39 8.18 -0.98
CA ASN A 81 -5.18 7.78 -2.15
C ASN A 81 -6.40 6.93 -1.83
N LEU A 82 -6.38 6.29 -0.67
CA LEU A 82 -7.45 5.44 -0.18
C LEU A 82 -8.52 6.24 0.55
N VAL A 83 -8.14 7.30 1.26
CA VAL A 83 -9.06 8.10 2.07
C VAL A 83 -9.61 9.31 1.31
N GLU A 84 -8.95 9.76 0.25
CA GLU A 84 -9.48 10.83 -0.60
C GLU A 84 -10.75 10.37 -1.35
N PRO A 85 -11.91 11.03 -1.13
CA PRO A 85 -13.15 10.67 -1.81
C PRO A 85 -13.11 11.07 -3.29
N VAL A 86 -13.76 10.25 -4.12
CA VAL A 86 -13.92 10.49 -5.57
C VAL A 86 -15.04 11.51 -5.79
N GLY A 87 -14.84 12.78 -5.40
CA GLY A 87 -15.87 13.82 -5.50
C GLY A 87 -15.46 15.18 -4.95
N THR A 88 -16.18 16.24 -5.37
CA THR A 88 -15.89 17.66 -5.13
C THR A 88 -15.87 18.04 -3.64
N MET A 89 -14.72 17.87 -2.99
CA MET A 89 -14.39 18.67 -1.81
C MET A 89 -13.98 20.09 -2.27
N PRO A 90 -14.63 21.16 -1.77
CA PRO A 90 -14.09 22.50 -1.89
C PRO A 90 -12.67 22.54 -1.29
N ASP A 91 -11.73 23.18 -1.98
CA ASP A 91 -10.35 23.36 -1.51
C ASP A 91 -9.58 22.04 -1.24
N ARG A 92 -9.80 21.03 -2.10
CA ARG A 92 -9.13 19.71 -2.06
C ARG A 92 -7.63 19.79 -1.85
N SER A 93 -6.96 20.78 -2.46
CA SER A 93 -5.52 20.97 -2.30
C SER A 93 -5.12 21.36 -0.88
N ARG A 94 -5.88 22.24 -0.22
CA ARG A 94 -5.62 22.66 1.16
C ARG A 94 -5.96 21.54 2.16
N VAL A 95 -7.11 20.90 1.99
CA VAL A 95 -7.50 19.74 2.82
C VAL A 95 -6.47 18.62 2.69
N GLY A 96 -6.05 18.31 1.46
CA GLY A 96 -5.01 17.31 1.20
C GLY A 96 -3.67 17.67 1.86
N ALA A 97 -3.26 18.94 1.83
CA ALA A 97 -2.04 19.39 2.51
C ALA A 97 -2.13 19.28 4.04
N ALA A 98 -3.27 19.62 4.63
CA ALA A 98 -3.50 19.53 6.07
C ALA A 98 -3.55 18.06 6.54
N VAL A 99 -4.23 17.19 5.79
CA VAL A 99 -4.23 15.73 6.04
C VAL A 99 -2.82 15.17 5.90
N TRP A 100 -2.09 15.55 4.85
CA TRP A 100 -0.70 15.13 4.66
C TRP A 100 0.20 15.52 5.83
N GLN A 101 0.10 16.78 6.27
CA GLN A 101 0.83 17.27 7.44
C GLN A 101 0.47 16.43 8.68
N HIS A 102 -0.82 16.24 8.94
CA HIS A 102 -1.29 15.45 10.08
C HIS A 102 -0.75 14.01 10.05
N LEU A 103 -0.83 13.33 8.90
CA LEU A 103 -0.30 11.98 8.72
C LEU A 103 1.21 11.92 8.92
N THR A 104 1.94 12.96 8.49
CA THR A 104 3.38 13.08 8.70
C THR A 104 3.71 13.23 10.19
N GLU A 105 2.98 14.10 10.91
CA GLU A 105 3.12 14.26 12.36
C GLU A 105 2.78 12.96 13.13
N GLN A 106 1.78 12.19 12.67
CA GLN A 106 1.48 10.86 13.23
C GLN A 106 2.61 9.86 12.98
N ALA A 107 3.26 9.91 11.82
CA ALA A 107 4.39 9.04 11.47
C ALA A 107 5.63 9.30 12.33
N GLU A 108 5.87 10.54 12.76
CA GLU A 108 6.94 10.86 13.72
C GLU A 108 6.72 10.18 15.09
N ARG A 109 5.48 9.84 15.42
CA ARG A 109 5.09 9.16 16.66
C ARG A 109 4.80 7.67 16.45
N ARG A 110 5.36 7.06 15.41
CA ARG A 110 5.16 5.65 15.04
C ARG A 110 5.32 4.66 16.20
N ALA A 111 6.26 4.92 17.10
CA ALA A 111 6.49 4.06 18.26
C ALA A 111 5.26 3.91 19.18
N GLU A 112 4.35 4.90 19.17
CA GLU A 112 3.13 4.94 19.98
C GLU A 112 1.94 4.25 19.30
N TRP A 113 2.06 3.86 18.04
CA TRP A 113 0.95 3.24 17.31
C TRP A 113 0.56 1.90 17.94
N PRO A 114 -0.75 1.57 17.97
CA PRO A 114 -1.21 0.27 18.42
C PRO A 114 -0.57 -0.86 17.61
N ARG A 115 -0.38 -2.01 18.27
CA ARG A 115 0.25 -3.19 17.66
C ARG A 115 -0.81 -4.17 17.16
N ALA A 116 -0.57 -4.69 15.97
CA ALA A 116 -1.25 -5.86 15.43
C ALA A 116 -0.28 -7.03 15.35
N ARG A 117 -0.79 -8.26 15.52
CA ARG A 117 -0.01 -9.49 15.34
C ARG A 117 -0.23 -10.06 13.96
N TRP A 118 0.86 -10.32 13.26
CA TRP A 118 0.86 -10.97 11.95
C TRP A 118 1.60 -12.30 12.01
N THR A 119 1.36 -13.15 11.02
CA THR A 119 2.14 -14.37 10.79
C THR A 119 2.88 -14.23 9.47
N VAL A 120 4.20 -14.30 9.48
CA VAL A 120 5.05 -14.27 8.28
C VAL A 120 5.89 -15.54 8.28
N ARG A 121 5.69 -16.42 7.30
CA ARG A 121 6.33 -17.77 7.28
C ARG A 121 6.22 -18.51 8.62
N ASP A 122 4.99 -18.63 9.12
CA ASP A 122 4.70 -19.29 10.39
C ASP A 122 5.32 -18.63 11.64
N THR A 123 6.00 -17.48 11.48
CA THR A 123 6.55 -16.69 12.59
C THR A 123 5.61 -15.56 12.94
N THR A 124 5.26 -15.44 14.21
CA THR A 124 4.49 -14.28 14.68
C THR A 124 5.38 -13.05 14.75
N VAL A 125 4.95 -11.97 14.11
CA VAL A 125 5.61 -10.66 14.15
C VAL A 125 4.61 -9.58 14.58
N GLU A 126 5.13 -8.45 15.05
CA GLU A 126 4.33 -7.27 15.34
C GLU A 126 4.36 -6.27 14.19
N ALA A 127 3.23 -5.62 13.97
CA ALA A 127 3.10 -4.45 13.11
C ALA A 127 2.55 -3.27 13.90
N MET A 128 3.13 -2.10 13.70
CA MET A 128 2.63 -0.82 14.21
C MET A 128 1.58 -0.28 13.26
N VAL A 129 0.40 0.10 13.77
CA VAL A 129 -0.75 0.43 12.93
C VAL A 129 -1.27 1.85 13.16
N LEU A 130 -1.28 2.66 12.10
CA LEU A 130 -1.99 3.92 12.03
C LEU A 130 -3.38 3.69 11.41
N HIS A 131 -4.43 4.04 12.13
CA HIS A 131 -5.79 4.09 11.59
C HIS A 131 -6.13 5.53 11.20
N PHE A 132 -6.73 5.71 10.03
CA PHE A 132 -7.17 7.03 9.58
C PHE A 132 -8.29 6.93 8.55
N ALA A 133 -9.38 7.67 8.78
CA ALA A 133 -10.47 7.85 7.84
C ALA A 133 -11.07 6.55 7.24
N GLY A 134 -11.24 5.52 8.08
CA GLY A 134 -11.79 4.21 7.69
C GLY A 134 -10.80 3.28 6.97
N ALA A 135 -9.56 3.72 6.81
CA ALA A 135 -8.43 2.95 6.32
C ALA A 135 -7.35 2.82 7.39
N TRP A 136 -6.29 2.09 7.08
CA TRP A 136 -5.13 1.96 7.95
C TRP A 136 -3.84 1.74 7.16
N LEU A 137 -2.72 2.12 7.78
CA LEU A 137 -1.35 1.83 7.37
C LEU A 137 -0.68 1.04 8.50
N ALA A 138 -0.02 -0.05 8.16
CA ALA A 138 0.69 -0.89 9.12
C ALA A 138 2.12 -1.17 8.65
N VAL A 139 3.06 -1.18 9.59
CA VAL A 139 4.49 -1.39 9.34
C VAL A 139 5.04 -2.44 10.29
N SER A 140 5.70 -3.47 9.76
CA SER A 140 6.45 -4.46 10.54
C SER A 140 7.94 -4.37 10.21
N GLU A 141 8.72 -3.82 11.14
CA GLU A 141 10.19 -3.77 11.04
C GLU A 141 10.82 -5.15 11.15
N GLN A 142 10.19 -6.07 11.89
CA GLN A 142 10.67 -7.44 12.04
C GLN A 142 10.61 -8.24 10.73
N ALA A 143 9.64 -7.93 9.86
CA ALA A 143 9.40 -8.64 8.61
C ALA A 143 9.71 -7.82 7.35
N ASN A 144 10.14 -6.55 7.49
CA ASN A 144 10.32 -5.62 6.38
C ASN A 144 9.04 -5.42 5.55
N LEU A 145 7.88 -5.32 6.22
CA LEU A 145 6.57 -5.23 5.56
C LEU A 145 5.89 -3.89 5.79
N VAL A 146 5.24 -3.39 4.75
CA VAL A 146 4.30 -2.27 4.82
C VAL A 146 2.99 -2.67 4.17
N VAL A 147 1.87 -2.39 4.85
CA VAL A 147 0.54 -2.72 4.34
C VAL A 147 -0.40 -1.53 4.52
N VAL A 148 -1.11 -1.17 3.46
CA VAL A 148 -2.21 -0.20 3.51
C VAL A 148 -3.50 -0.94 3.23
N GLY A 149 -4.52 -0.81 4.08
CA GLY A 149 -5.76 -1.58 3.94
C GLY A 149 -7.03 -0.79 4.29
N THR A 150 -8.17 -1.32 3.84
CA THR A 150 -9.51 -0.81 4.16
C THR A 150 -10.56 -1.92 4.13
N GLY A 151 -11.62 -1.77 4.94
CA GLY A 151 -12.77 -2.68 4.96
C GLY A 151 -12.58 -3.95 5.80
N PHE A 152 -11.43 -4.10 6.47
CA PHE A 152 -11.13 -5.24 7.36
C PHE A 152 -10.08 -4.87 8.42
N SER A 153 -9.95 -5.73 9.43
CA SER A 153 -9.02 -5.55 10.55
C SER A 153 -7.56 -5.74 10.10
N PRO A 154 -6.61 -4.94 10.60
CA PRO A 154 -5.17 -5.17 10.44
C PRO A 154 -4.64 -6.30 11.32
N GLU A 155 -5.44 -6.87 12.23
CA GLU A 155 -5.05 -7.97 13.12
C GLU A 155 -5.10 -9.35 12.44
N GLY A 156 -4.14 -10.21 12.77
CA GLY A 156 -4.16 -11.62 12.37
C GLY A 156 -3.83 -11.88 10.91
N LEU A 157 -3.23 -10.92 10.21
CA LEU A 157 -2.83 -11.08 8.81
C LEU A 157 -1.73 -12.11 8.66
N ARG A 158 -1.78 -12.85 7.56
CA ARG A 158 -0.83 -13.93 7.24
C ARG A 158 -0.14 -13.63 5.93
N PHE A 159 1.17 -13.80 5.88
CA PHE A 159 1.99 -13.50 4.72
C PHE A 159 2.86 -14.69 4.34
N HIS A 160 2.98 -14.92 3.05
CA HIS A 160 3.78 -15.98 2.46
C HIS A 160 4.72 -15.42 1.40
N ALA A 161 5.87 -16.05 1.22
CA ALA A 161 6.79 -15.66 0.16
C ALA A 161 6.23 -16.08 -1.20
N ILE A 162 6.43 -15.24 -2.21
CA ILE A 162 5.86 -15.47 -3.54
C ILE A 162 6.91 -15.21 -4.63
N SER A 163 6.72 -15.84 -5.79
CA SER A 163 7.40 -15.46 -7.02
C SER A 163 6.54 -14.49 -7.83
N GLY A 164 7.13 -13.76 -8.78
CA GLY A 164 6.35 -12.82 -9.59
C GLY A 164 5.29 -13.48 -10.49
N GLU A 165 5.35 -14.79 -10.69
CA GLU A 165 4.55 -15.50 -11.71
C GLU A 165 3.05 -15.38 -11.46
N GLU A 166 2.61 -15.41 -10.19
CA GLU A 166 1.20 -15.20 -9.82
C GLU A 166 0.67 -13.82 -10.23
N TYR A 167 1.56 -12.85 -10.41
CA TYR A 167 1.26 -11.49 -10.85
C TYR A 167 1.56 -11.27 -12.34
N GLY A 168 1.94 -12.33 -13.07
CA GLY A 168 2.31 -12.27 -14.48
C GLY A 168 3.66 -11.60 -14.74
N ALA A 169 4.55 -11.57 -13.74
CA ALA A 169 5.85 -10.91 -13.80
C ALA A 169 6.99 -11.83 -13.30
N ASP A 170 8.23 -11.39 -13.46
CA ASP A 170 9.37 -11.97 -12.73
C ASP A 170 9.95 -10.87 -11.84
N PHE A 171 9.79 -11.00 -10.52
CA PHE A 171 10.31 -10.01 -9.58
C PHE A 171 11.84 -10.03 -9.48
N ALA A 172 12.51 -11.09 -9.94
CA ALA A 172 13.97 -11.16 -9.97
C ALA A 172 14.58 -10.46 -11.20
N ALA A 173 13.74 -10.02 -12.16
CA ALA A 173 14.16 -9.29 -13.35
C ALA A 173 13.57 -7.87 -13.36
N PRO A 174 14.26 -6.89 -13.99
CA PRO A 174 13.66 -5.59 -14.24
C PRO A 174 12.38 -5.72 -15.09
N LEU A 175 11.38 -4.89 -14.79
CA LEU A 175 10.12 -4.84 -15.54
C LEU A 175 10.01 -3.55 -16.35
N THR A 176 9.87 -3.67 -17.67
CA THR A 176 9.64 -2.51 -18.53
C THR A 176 8.26 -1.90 -18.29
N VAL A 177 8.11 -0.60 -18.58
CA VAL A 177 6.79 0.09 -18.63
C VAL A 177 5.81 -0.69 -19.51
N ALA A 178 6.27 -1.20 -20.65
CA ALA A 178 5.44 -1.94 -21.59
C ALA A 178 4.93 -3.27 -21.01
N GLN A 179 5.74 -3.99 -20.24
CA GLN A 179 5.31 -5.18 -19.51
C GLN A 179 4.29 -4.81 -18.43
N LEU A 180 4.58 -3.78 -17.62
CA LEU A 180 3.66 -3.31 -16.59
C LEU A 180 2.32 -2.88 -17.19
N HIS A 181 2.28 -2.21 -18.33
CA HIS A 181 1.01 -1.81 -18.98
C HIS A 181 0.16 -2.98 -19.50
N ARG A 182 0.74 -4.17 -19.72
CA ARG A 182 0.00 -5.37 -20.13
C ARG A 182 -0.61 -6.12 -18.96
N LEU A 183 -0.12 -5.88 -17.74
CA LEU A 183 -0.66 -6.52 -16.56
C LEU A 183 -2.04 -5.93 -16.23
N PRO A 184 -2.91 -6.67 -15.54
CA PRO A 184 -4.18 -6.13 -15.10
C PRO A 184 -4.04 -4.89 -14.21
N VAL A 185 -5.02 -3.98 -14.28
CA VAL A 185 -5.09 -2.76 -13.45
C VAL A 185 -6.40 -2.79 -12.67
N TRP A 186 -6.28 -2.81 -11.35
CA TRP A 186 -7.39 -2.58 -10.44
C TRP A 186 -7.02 -1.49 -9.44
N GLN A 187 -8.01 -1.06 -8.66
CA GLN A 187 -7.85 -0.06 -7.61
C GLN A 187 -8.47 -0.60 -6.33
N LEU A 188 -7.92 -0.16 -5.18
CA LEU A 188 -8.54 -0.40 -3.89
C LEU A 188 -9.96 0.19 -3.81
N PRO A 189 -10.81 -0.32 -2.89
CA PRO A 189 -12.09 0.31 -2.58
C PRO A 189 -11.86 1.76 -2.15
N GLN A 190 -12.56 2.71 -2.76
CA GLN A 190 -12.51 4.12 -2.38
C GLN A 190 -13.82 4.53 -1.69
N PRO A 191 -13.78 5.43 -0.70
CA PRO A 191 -14.97 5.86 0.00
C PRO A 191 -15.86 6.69 -0.94
N GLU A 192 -17.14 6.33 -1.04
CA GLU A 192 -18.14 7.10 -1.81
C GLU A 192 -18.45 8.46 -1.16
N ARG A 193 -18.20 8.57 0.15
CA ARG A 193 -18.50 9.76 0.95
C ARG A 193 -17.27 10.16 1.75
N VAL A 194 -17.12 11.47 1.96
CA VAL A 194 -16.10 12.04 2.85
C VAL A 194 -16.26 11.44 4.25
N HIS A 195 -15.20 10.80 4.76
CA HIS A 195 -15.17 10.32 6.14
C HIS A 195 -15.24 11.51 7.13
N GLU A 196 -15.90 11.35 8.28
CA GLU A 196 -16.08 12.45 9.24
C GLU A 196 -14.76 13.03 9.75
N GLU A 197 -13.74 12.18 9.89
CA GLU A 197 -12.39 12.60 10.27
C GLU A 197 -11.77 13.59 9.29
N LEU A 198 -12.07 13.48 7.99
CA LEU A 198 -11.59 14.43 6.98
C LEU A 198 -12.28 15.79 7.09
N ARG A 199 -13.47 15.88 7.71
CA ARG A 199 -14.18 17.15 7.92
C ARG A 199 -13.55 18.02 9.01
N LYS A 200 -12.57 17.50 9.74
CA LYS A 200 -11.82 18.22 10.78
C LYS A 200 -10.70 19.10 10.19
N PHE A 201 -10.42 18.97 8.89
CA PHE A 201 -9.41 19.68 8.13
C PHE A 201 -10.07 20.69 7.18
#